data_AF-A0A970A930-F1
#
_entry.id   AF-A0A970A930-F1
#
_cell.length_a   1.000
_cell.length_b   1.000
_cell.length_c   1.000
_cell.angle_alpha   90.00
_cell.angle_beta   90.00
_cell.angle_gamma   90.00
#
_symmetry.space_group_name_H-M   'P 1'
#
loop_
_entity.id
_entity.type
_entity.pdbx_description
1 polymer ?
#
loop_
_entity_poly.entity_id
_entity_poly.type
_entity_poly.pdbx_seq_one_letter_code
_entity_poly.pdbx_strand_id
1 'polypeptide(L)'
;MTIANKYADRTVPSITEQIMQLRQIYTDLFFKLISFTLDDEFFQYMGEALEFFYNLEEGDEYEFDAENELLFLSWYLLDDADAYGNALIDEFLRRHAGSDLLSVTEKQIAVALKQTYLSVYTVEEVTPGESMILKDLFSGKTYKVLEASGTKVIEKGSTVHTRLLLLGKTSFMVGAAVVMTPEMGPAIAEFITEQYKEQCEEGYKASFKDFLKNSGELVTWWLRANEYKDVPNASTELL
;
A
#
# COMPACT_ATOMS: atom_id res chain seq x y z
N MET A 1 45.19 35.39 17.99
CA MET A 1 44.48 35.24 16.71
C MET A 1 43.82 33.88 16.74
N THR A 2 42.57 33.82 17.20
CA THR A 2 41.86 32.57 17.49
C THR A 2 40.83 32.35 16.41
N ILE A 3 40.95 31.25 15.66
CA ILE A 3 39.97 30.83 14.67
C ILE A 3 38.74 30.37 15.45
N ALA A 4 37.74 31.23 15.55
CA ALA A 4 36.48 30.93 16.19
C ALA A 4 35.69 29.92 15.33
N ASN A 5 35.32 28.84 16.01
CA ASN A 5 34.56 27.71 15.55
C ASN A 5 33.27 28.15 14.82
N LYS A 6 33.22 27.98 13.50
CA LYS A 6 32.09 28.41 12.65
C LYS A 6 31.01 27.32 12.49
N TYR A 7 31.09 26.24 13.26
CA TYR A 7 30.06 25.20 13.32
C TYR A 7 29.13 25.47 14.50
N ALA A 8 28.32 26.51 14.34
CA ALA A 8 27.17 26.73 15.20
C ALA A 8 26.16 25.59 14.96
N ASP A 9 25.98 24.79 15.99
CA ASP A 9 24.73 24.19 16.44
C ASP A 9 23.69 23.86 15.34
N ARG A 10 23.88 22.73 14.66
CA ARG A 10 22.77 22.05 13.98
C ARG A 10 22.12 21.14 15.00
N THR A 11 21.06 21.61 15.64
CA THR A 11 20.20 20.78 16.48
C THR A 11 19.69 19.60 15.65
N VAL A 12 20.10 18.39 16.00
CA VAL A 12 19.59 17.16 15.37
C VAL A 12 18.10 17.05 15.72
N PRO A 13 17.20 16.91 14.73
CA PRO A 13 15.77 16.79 15.02
C PRO A 13 15.51 15.58 15.93
N SER A 14 14.58 15.72 16.87
CA SER A 14 14.09 14.62 17.67
C SER A 14 13.51 13.50 16.79
N ILE A 15 13.40 12.28 17.33
CA ILE A 15 12.80 11.14 16.62
C ILE A 15 11.37 11.48 16.13
N THR A 16 10.60 12.17 16.96
CA THR A 16 9.24 12.63 16.63
C THR A 16 9.24 13.59 15.44
N GLU A 17 10.13 14.57 15.42
CA GLU A 17 10.24 15.52 14.30
C GLU A 17 10.68 14.81 13.00
N GLN A 18 11.60 13.84 13.09
CA GLN A 18 12.01 13.06 11.92
C GLN A 18 10.86 12.23 11.35
N ILE A 19 10.04 11.63 12.21
CA ILE A 19 8.84 10.88 11.82
C ILE A 19 7.83 11.78 11.13
N MET A 20 7.56 12.98 11.69
CA MET A 20 6.63 13.94 11.08
C MET A 20 7.11 14.43 9.72
N GLN A 21 8.41 14.71 9.58
CA GLN A 21 9.01 15.08 8.29
C GLN A 21 8.88 13.95 7.27
N LEU A 22 9.17 12.72 7.68
CA LEU A 22 9.07 11.56 6.79
C LEU A 22 7.64 11.32 6.32
N ARG A 23 6.66 11.47 7.22
CA ARG A 23 5.24 11.42 6.91
C ARG A 23 4.87 12.48 5.87
N GLN A 24 5.28 13.73 6.06
CA GLN A 24 4.99 14.80 5.10
C GLN A 24 5.57 14.50 3.71
N ILE A 25 6.83 14.06 3.65
CA ILE A 25 7.48 13.70 2.39
C ILE A 25 6.73 12.55 1.70
N TYR A 26 6.28 11.57 2.46
CA TYR A 26 5.48 10.47 1.93
C TYR A 26 4.13 10.96 1.39
N THR A 27 3.41 11.81 2.12
CA THR A 27 2.14 12.39 1.68
C THR A 27 2.32 13.19 0.38
N ASP A 28 3.33 14.06 0.31
CA ASP A 28 3.63 14.86 -0.89
C ASP A 28 3.96 13.97 -2.11
N LEU A 29 4.78 12.93 -1.90
CA LEU A 29 5.08 11.96 -2.95
C LEU A 29 3.84 11.18 -3.38
N PHE A 30 3.01 10.75 -2.45
CA PHE A 30 1.81 9.98 -2.74
C PHE A 30 0.86 10.80 -3.62
N PHE A 31 0.66 12.09 -3.34
CA PHE A 31 -0.11 12.97 -4.22
C PHE A 31 0.46 13.06 -5.63
N LYS A 32 1.79 13.18 -5.79
CA LYS A 32 2.44 13.17 -7.12
C LYS A 32 2.20 11.84 -7.85
N LEU A 33 2.27 10.73 -7.13
CA LEU A 33 2.06 9.39 -7.69
C LEU A 33 0.62 9.16 -8.13
N ILE A 34 -0.37 9.54 -7.31
CA ILE A 34 -1.79 9.45 -7.69
C ILE A 34 -2.13 10.42 -8.82
N SER A 35 -1.56 11.63 -8.82
CA SER A 35 -1.75 12.55 -9.96
C SER A 35 -1.23 11.92 -11.25
N PHE A 36 -0.13 11.17 -11.18
CA PHE A 36 0.42 10.46 -12.33
C PHE A 36 -0.45 9.28 -12.81
N THR A 37 -1.14 8.57 -11.91
CA THR A 37 -2.11 7.53 -12.32
C THR A 37 -3.29 8.12 -13.10
N LEU A 38 -3.60 9.40 -12.87
CA LEU A 38 -4.73 10.09 -13.46
C LEU A 38 -4.37 10.93 -14.70
N ASP A 39 -3.10 10.93 -15.14
CA ASP A 39 -2.71 11.54 -16.42
C ASP A 39 -3.45 10.83 -17.57
N ASP A 40 -3.96 11.60 -18.56
CA ASP A 40 -4.81 11.11 -19.67
C ASP A 40 -4.25 9.86 -20.38
N GLU A 41 -2.92 9.78 -20.50
CA GLU A 41 -2.21 8.65 -21.13
C GLU A 41 -2.41 7.32 -20.39
N PHE A 42 -2.50 7.36 -19.07
CA PHE A 42 -2.66 6.16 -18.23
C PHE A 42 -4.11 5.94 -17.85
N PHE A 43 -4.87 7.02 -17.68
CA PHE A 43 -6.29 6.96 -17.36
C PHE A 43 -7.09 6.12 -18.38
N GLN A 44 -6.73 6.16 -19.66
CA GLN A 44 -7.38 5.33 -20.70
C GLN A 44 -7.21 3.81 -20.49
N TYR A 45 -6.13 3.37 -19.83
CA TYR A 45 -5.87 1.95 -19.55
C TYR A 45 -6.43 1.52 -18.19
N MET A 46 -6.78 2.49 -17.34
CA MET A 46 -7.28 2.24 -16.00
C MET A 46 -8.61 1.47 -15.99
N GLY A 47 -9.43 1.59 -17.03
CA GLY A 47 -10.70 0.87 -17.14
C GLY A 47 -10.53 -0.66 -17.13
N GLU A 48 -9.62 -1.18 -17.97
CA GLU A 48 -9.33 -2.63 -18.02
C GLU A 48 -8.72 -3.12 -16.70
N ALA A 49 -7.81 -2.33 -16.12
CA ALA A 49 -7.20 -2.64 -14.83
C ALA A 49 -8.23 -2.65 -13.70
N LEU A 50 -9.22 -1.76 -13.74
CA LEU A 50 -10.31 -1.67 -12.77
C LEU A 50 -11.23 -2.88 -12.88
N GLU A 51 -11.63 -3.25 -14.10
CA GLU A 51 -12.44 -4.44 -14.38
C GLU A 51 -11.75 -5.70 -13.84
N PHE A 52 -10.43 -5.81 -14.06
CA PHE A 52 -9.62 -6.91 -13.53
C PHE A 52 -9.53 -6.89 -12.01
N PHE A 53 -9.16 -5.76 -11.40
CA PHE A 53 -8.98 -5.64 -9.95
C PHE A 53 -10.27 -5.97 -9.18
N TYR A 54 -11.40 -5.50 -9.67
CA TYR A 54 -12.71 -5.79 -9.09
C TYR A 54 -13.37 -7.05 -9.63
N ASN A 55 -12.72 -7.81 -10.52
CA ASN A 55 -13.30 -9.01 -11.14
C ASN A 55 -14.76 -8.78 -11.59
N LEU A 56 -14.96 -7.71 -12.36
CA LEU A 56 -16.28 -7.30 -12.84
C LEU A 56 -16.81 -8.32 -13.86
N GLU A 57 -18.07 -8.71 -13.72
CA GLU A 57 -18.74 -9.59 -14.68
C GLU A 57 -19.27 -8.79 -15.87
N GLU A 58 -19.52 -9.46 -17.00
CA GLU A 58 -20.13 -8.82 -18.17
C GLU A 58 -21.49 -8.21 -17.80
N GLY A 59 -21.59 -6.88 -17.91
CA GLY A 59 -22.79 -6.12 -17.56
C GLY A 59 -22.78 -5.50 -16.16
N ASP A 60 -21.74 -5.72 -15.35
CA ASP A 60 -21.51 -4.93 -14.14
C ASP A 60 -21.24 -3.46 -14.53
N GLU A 61 -22.01 -2.54 -13.95
CA GLU A 61 -21.73 -1.11 -14.05
C GLU A 61 -20.86 -0.69 -12.86
N TYR A 62 -19.73 -0.03 -13.13
CA TYR A 62 -18.84 0.50 -12.10
C TYR A 62 -18.61 2.00 -12.30
N GLU A 63 -18.88 2.79 -11.25
CA GLU A 63 -18.58 4.21 -11.23
C GLU A 63 -17.30 4.43 -10.43
N PHE A 64 -16.22 4.78 -11.13
CA PHE A 64 -14.93 5.04 -10.51
C PHE A 64 -14.97 6.36 -9.71
N ASP A 65 -14.62 6.29 -8.42
CA ASP A 65 -14.50 7.43 -7.53
C ASP A 65 -13.10 7.51 -6.92
N ALA A 66 -12.23 8.35 -7.49
CA ALA A 66 -10.85 8.50 -7.05
C ALA A 66 -10.70 8.78 -5.53
N GLU A 67 -11.68 9.42 -4.86
CA GLU A 67 -11.60 9.69 -3.43
C GLU A 67 -11.74 8.42 -2.58
N ASN A 68 -12.47 7.42 -3.09
CA ASN A 68 -12.76 6.16 -2.42
C ASN A 68 -11.95 4.96 -2.98
N GLU A 69 -11.28 5.15 -4.11
CA GLU A 69 -10.55 4.13 -4.89
C GLU A 69 -9.05 4.07 -4.58
N LEU A 70 -8.60 4.61 -3.45
CA LEU A 70 -7.18 4.66 -3.10
C LEU A 70 -6.52 3.28 -3.00
N LEU A 71 -7.28 2.22 -2.68
CA LEU A 71 -6.74 0.86 -2.71
C LEU A 71 -6.42 0.44 -4.14
N PHE A 72 -7.41 0.53 -5.05
CA PHE A 72 -7.25 0.23 -6.46
C PHE A 72 -6.16 1.09 -7.09
N LEU A 73 -6.15 2.41 -6.88
CA LEU A 73 -5.13 3.29 -7.43
C LEU A 73 -3.72 2.93 -6.94
N SER A 74 -3.59 2.51 -5.69
CA SER A 74 -2.30 2.04 -5.17
C SER A 74 -1.87 0.71 -5.78
N TRP A 75 -2.81 -0.19 -6.07
CA TRP A 75 -2.55 -1.45 -6.77
C TRP A 75 -2.19 -1.20 -8.24
N TYR A 76 -2.96 -0.39 -8.95
CA TYR A 76 -2.71 0.00 -10.34
C TYR A 76 -1.33 0.65 -10.52
N LEU A 77 -0.93 1.50 -9.57
CA LEU A 77 0.37 2.13 -9.59
C LEU A 77 1.53 1.15 -9.35
N LEU A 78 1.36 0.17 -8.46
CA LEU A 78 2.47 -0.57 -7.85
C LEU A 78 2.54 -2.04 -8.27
N ASP A 79 1.44 -2.65 -8.66
CA ASP A 79 1.27 -4.10 -8.87
C ASP A 79 0.81 -4.45 -10.28
N ASP A 80 -0.05 -3.63 -10.90
CA ASP A 80 -0.47 -3.83 -12.28
C ASP A 80 0.72 -3.63 -13.21
N ALA A 81 1.31 -4.74 -13.64
CA ALA A 81 2.58 -4.77 -14.35
C ALA A 81 2.39 -5.26 -15.78
N ASP A 82 3.16 -4.67 -16.69
CA ASP A 82 3.20 -5.12 -18.07
C ASP A 82 3.81 -6.54 -18.21
N ALA A 83 3.81 -7.08 -19.43
CA ALA A 83 4.39 -8.40 -19.74
C ALA A 83 5.91 -8.51 -19.44
N TYR A 84 6.60 -7.39 -19.19
CA TYR A 84 8.01 -7.34 -18.81
C TYR A 84 8.20 -7.15 -17.29
N GLY A 85 7.12 -7.03 -16.52
CA GLY A 85 7.12 -6.83 -15.08
C GLY A 85 7.34 -5.37 -14.65
N ASN A 86 7.14 -4.39 -15.53
CA ASN A 86 7.19 -2.98 -15.16
C ASN A 86 5.80 -2.51 -14.74
N ALA A 87 5.71 -1.91 -13.55
CA ALA A 87 4.49 -1.25 -13.08
C ALA A 87 4.55 0.25 -13.40
N LEU A 88 3.42 0.96 -13.24
CA LEU A 88 3.35 2.39 -13.57
C LEU A 88 4.34 3.26 -12.76
N ILE A 89 4.67 2.86 -11.53
CA ILE A 89 5.73 3.52 -10.73
C ILE A 89 7.12 3.47 -11.39
N ASP A 90 7.41 2.45 -12.21
CA ASP A 90 8.67 2.38 -12.98
C ASP A 90 8.72 3.47 -14.03
N GLU A 91 7.61 3.67 -14.73
CA GLU A 91 7.45 4.71 -15.73
C GLU A 91 7.52 6.09 -15.09
N PHE A 92 6.88 6.29 -13.93
CA PHE A 92 6.99 7.52 -13.14
C PHE A 92 8.45 7.85 -12.82
N LEU A 93 9.20 6.89 -12.27
CA LEU A 93 10.61 7.06 -11.93
C LEU A 93 11.47 7.32 -13.17
N ARG A 94 11.18 6.65 -14.29
CA ARG A 94 11.91 6.82 -15.55
C ARG A 94 11.72 8.24 -16.11
N ARG A 95 10.49 8.74 -16.18
CA ARG A 95 10.18 10.10 -16.67
C ARG A 95 10.83 11.19 -15.81
N HIS A 96 10.92 10.95 -14.51
CA HIS A 96 11.40 11.95 -13.54
C HIS A 96 12.85 11.76 -13.10
N ALA A 97 13.58 10.78 -13.64
CA ALA A 97 14.94 10.43 -13.22
C ALA A 97 15.91 11.64 -13.21
N GLY A 98 15.82 12.48 -14.26
CA GLY A 98 16.62 13.69 -14.43
C GLY A 98 15.93 14.99 -14.02
N SER A 99 14.74 14.93 -13.43
CA SER A 99 13.98 16.11 -12.99
C SER A 99 14.27 16.45 -11.53
N ASP A 100 14.13 17.74 -11.19
CA ASP A 100 14.14 18.25 -9.81
C ASP A 100 12.77 18.13 -9.13
N LEU A 101 11.78 17.50 -9.78
CA LEU A 101 10.44 17.29 -9.22
C LEU A 101 10.47 16.39 -7.97
N LEU A 102 11.40 15.43 -7.96
CA LEU A 102 11.58 14.48 -6.85
C LEU A 102 12.91 14.77 -6.16
N SER A 103 12.82 15.03 -4.87
CA SER A 103 13.96 15.01 -3.96
C SER A 103 14.60 13.62 -3.87
N VAL A 104 15.82 13.54 -3.34
CA VAL A 104 16.52 12.26 -3.13
C VAL A 104 15.72 11.33 -2.22
N THR A 105 15.10 11.86 -1.17
CA THR A 105 14.30 11.07 -0.23
C THR A 105 13.02 10.54 -0.89
N GLU A 106 12.35 11.34 -1.72
CA GLU A 106 11.18 10.89 -2.48
C GLU A 106 11.54 9.76 -3.46
N LYS A 107 12.68 9.88 -4.17
CA LYS A 107 13.18 8.79 -5.04
C LYS A 107 13.43 7.51 -4.25
N GLN A 108 14.01 7.60 -3.05
CA GLN A 108 14.24 6.44 -2.18
C GLN A 108 12.93 5.81 -1.70
N ILE A 109 11.94 6.62 -1.31
CA ILE A 109 10.62 6.15 -0.90
C ILE A 109 9.90 5.48 -2.07
N ALA A 110 9.92 6.07 -3.27
CA ALA A 110 9.34 5.48 -4.46
C ALA A 110 9.97 4.11 -4.80
N VAL A 111 11.30 3.98 -4.69
CA VAL A 111 11.98 2.70 -4.85
C VAL A 111 11.57 1.70 -3.76
N ALA A 112 11.39 2.14 -2.51
CA ALA A 112 10.92 1.29 -1.43
C ALA A 112 9.47 0.83 -1.64
N LEU A 113 8.59 1.69 -2.16
CA LEU A 113 7.19 1.37 -2.49
C LEU A 113 7.09 0.21 -3.48
N LYS A 114 7.98 0.13 -4.48
CA LYS A 114 8.02 -1.01 -5.43
C LYS A 114 8.16 -2.37 -4.75
N GLN A 115 8.81 -2.42 -3.60
CA GLN A 115 9.09 -3.67 -2.87
C GLN A 115 7.97 -4.08 -1.92
N THR A 116 6.95 -3.22 -1.79
CA THR A 116 5.77 -3.48 -0.98
C THR A 116 4.73 -4.26 -1.79
N TYR A 117 3.85 -4.94 -1.07
CA TYR A 117 2.78 -5.77 -1.61
C TYR A 117 1.57 -5.66 -0.65
N LEU A 118 0.38 -5.95 -1.16
CA LEU A 118 -0.81 -6.05 -0.34
C LEU A 118 -0.78 -7.35 0.48
N SER A 119 -1.20 -7.26 1.75
CA SER A 119 -1.27 -8.43 2.64
C SER A 119 -2.50 -8.32 3.55
N VAL A 120 -2.70 -9.34 4.38
CA VAL A 120 -3.79 -9.42 5.35
C VAL A 120 -3.19 -9.47 6.75
N TYR A 121 -3.70 -8.62 7.62
CA TYR A 121 -3.18 -8.42 8.97
C TYR A 121 -4.28 -8.58 10.02
N THR A 122 -3.93 -9.14 11.17
CA THR A 122 -4.75 -8.99 12.38
C THR A 122 -4.26 -7.77 13.17
N VAL A 123 -5.20 -7.00 13.70
CA VAL A 123 -4.93 -5.86 14.58
C VAL A 123 -4.79 -6.36 16.01
N GLU A 124 -3.57 -6.42 16.53
CA GLU A 124 -3.28 -6.94 17.87
C GLU A 124 -3.49 -5.88 18.97
N GLU A 125 -3.17 -4.63 18.66
CA GLU A 125 -3.27 -3.49 19.57
C GLU A 125 -3.54 -2.19 18.79
N VAL A 126 -4.24 -1.25 19.42
CA VAL A 126 -4.51 0.10 18.90
C VAL A 126 -4.18 1.12 19.98
N THR A 127 -3.38 2.12 19.63
CA THR A 127 -3.16 3.34 20.42
C THR A 127 -3.86 4.50 19.70
N PRO A 128 -5.02 4.95 20.18
CA PRO A 128 -5.85 5.94 19.49
C PRO A 128 -5.08 7.21 19.14
N GLY A 129 -5.17 7.63 17.86
CA GLY A 129 -4.52 8.83 17.34
C GLY A 129 -3.01 8.71 17.11
N GLU A 130 -2.40 7.54 17.32
CA GLU A 130 -0.94 7.37 17.23
C GLU A 130 -0.51 6.19 16.38
N SER A 131 -0.95 4.97 16.73
CA SER A 131 -0.40 3.76 16.10
C SER A 131 -1.25 2.51 16.31
N MET A 132 -0.94 1.48 15.53
CA MET A 132 -1.50 0.14 15.68
C MET A 132 -0.39 -0.92 15.56
N ILE A 133 -0.63 -2.08 16.18
CA ILE A 133 0.22 -3.26 16.03
C ILE A 133 -0.48 -4.23 15.09
N LEU A 134 0.12 -4.44 13.91
CA LEU A 134 -0.41 -5.34 12.88
C LEU A 134 0.41 -6.61 12.80
N LYS A 135 -0.24 -7.77 12.83
CA LYS A 135 0.40 -9.07 12.60
C LYS A 135 -0.01 -9.61 11.24
N ASP A 136 0.97 -9.81 10.37
CA ASP A 136 0.79 -10.38 9.04
C ASP A 136 0.38 -11.86 9.16
N LEU A 137 -0.77 -12.22 8.59
CA LEU A 137 -1.32 -13.57 8.66
C LEU A 137 -0.46 -14.60 7.93
N PHE A 138 0.31 -14.18 6.92
CA PHE A 138 1.11 -15.10 6.13
C PHE A 138 2.51 -15.28 6.69
N SER A 139 3.20 -14.18 7.00
CA SER A 139 4.57 -14.24 7.51
C SER A 139 4.65 -14.41 9.02
N GLY A 140 3.56 -14.18 9.75
CA GLY A 140 3.51 -14.16 11.21
C GLY A 140 4.25 -12.99 11.85
N LYS A 141 4.86 -12.09 11.05
CA LYS A 141 5.61 -10.93 11.55
C LYS A 141 4.67 -9.84 12.05
N THR A 142 5.14 -9.11 13.06
CA THR A 142 4.42 -8.00 13.67
C THR A 142 5.08 -6.67 13.33
N TYR A 143 4.28 -5.66 13.04
CA TYR A 143 4.70 -4.31 12.68
C TYR A 143 4.00 -3.28 13.57
N LYS A 144 4.77 -2.35 14.14
CA LYS A 144 4.20 -1.11 14.70
C LYS A 144 4.01 -0.14 13.56
N VAL A 145 2.76 0.18 13.25
CA VAL A 145 2.38 1.07 12.16
C VAL A 145 1.94 2.40 12.76
N LEU A 146 2.57 3.48 12.30
CA LEU A 146 2.17 4.83 12.70
C LEU A 146 0.99 5.26 11.85
N GLU A 147 -0.12 5.51 12.53
CA GLU A 147 -1.40 5.79 11.91
C GLU A 147 -2.25 6.55 12.94
N ALA A 148 -2.79 7.72 12.56
CA ALA A 148 -3.64 8.52 13.46
C ALA A 148 -5.14 8.48 13.11
N SER A 149 -5.52 8.40 11.83
CA SER A 149 -6.92 8.50 11.38
C SER A 149 -7.63 7.14 11.38
N GLY A 150 -7.03 6.12 10.78
CA GLY A 150 -7.44 4.71 10.84
C GLY A 150 -7.62 4.17 12.26
N THR A 151 -6.83 4.59 13.25
CA THR A 151 -7.02 4.19 14.67
C THR A 151 -8.34 4.68 15.29
N LYS A 152 -9.09 5.55 14.61
CA LYS A 152 -10.43 5.99 15.04
C LYS A 152 -11.54 5.03 14.61
N VAL A 153 -11.28 4.17 13.61
CA VAL A 153 -12.27 3.28 12.99
C VAL A 153 -11.85 1.81 13.03
N ILE A 154 -10.54 1.53 13.10
CA ILE A 154 -9.99 0.18 13.19
C ILE A 154 -9.87 -0.21 14.66
N GLU A 155 -10.47 -1.34 15.02
CA GLU A 155 -10.47 -1.88 16.38
C GLU A 155 -9.49 -3.04 16.54
N LYS A 156 -9.11 -3.29 17.80
CA LYS A 156 -8.36 -4.50 18.15
C LYS A 156 -9.17 -5.74 17.80
N GLY A 157 -8.50 -6.72 17.19
CA GLY A 157 -9.09 -7.98 16.75
C GLY A 157 -9.57 -7.96 15.31
N SER A 158 -9.81 -6.78 14.71
CA SER A 158 -10.18 -6.65 13.31
C SER A 158 -9.14 -7.28 12.38
N THR A 159 -9.60 -7.69 11.21
CA THR A 159 -8.72 -8.05 10.09
C THR A 159 -8.61 -6.84 9.17
N VAL A 160 -7.40 -6.54 8.68
CA VAL A 160 -7.17 -5.43 7.77
C VAL A 160 -6.40 -5.91 6.55
N HIS A 161 -6.90 -5.58 5.37
CA HIS A 161 -6.18 -5.74 4.11
C HIS A 161 -5.59 -4.40 3.70
N THR A 162 -4.26 -4.34 3.59
CA THR A 162 -3.55 -3.10 3.28
C THR A 162 -2.12 -3.40 2.81
N ARG A 163 -1.39 -2.35 2.45
CA ARG A 163 0.02 -2.37 2.11
C ARG A 163 0.81 -1.62 3.17
N LEU A 164 1.92 -2.19 3.61
CA LEU A 164 2.83 -1.53 4.54
C LEU A 164 4.12 -1.08 3.84
N LEU A 165 4.48 0.19 4.03
CA LEU A 165 5.80 0.73 3.69
C LEU A 165 6.66 0.79 4.94
N LEU A 166 7.82 0.16 4.89
CA LEU A 166 8.80 0.14 5.97
C LEU A 166 9.93 1.12 5.67
N LEU A 167 10.10 2.13 6.51
CA LEU A 167 11.18 3.11 6.45
C LEU A 167 11.98 3.07 7.75
N GLY A 168 13.08 2.32 7.74
CA GLY A 168 13.89 2.09 8.93
C GLY A 168 13.18 1.23 9.97
N LYS A 169 12.88 1.80 11.15
CA LYS A 169 12.12 1.13 12.22
C LYS A 169 10.63 1.49 12.24
N THR A 170 10.20 2.30 11.28
CA THR A 170 8.85 2.84 11.21
C THR A 170 8.10 2.22 10.05
N SER A 171 6.85 1.84 10.28
CA SER A 171 5.95 1.35 9.24
C SER A 171 4.78 2.30 9.05
N PHE A 172 4.32 2.43 7.81
CA PHE A 172 3.18 3.25 7.41
C PHE A 172 2.24 2.41 6.54
N MET A 173 0.93 2.68 6.61
CA MET A 173 -0.03 2.16 5.63
C MET A 173 0.10 2.96 4.33
N VAL A 174 -0.08 2.31 3.19
CA VAL A 174 -0.02 2.91 1.86
C VAL A 174 -1.36 2.72 1.16
N GLY A 175 -1.90 3.80 0.60
CA GLY A 175 -3.20 3.78 -0.08
C GLY A 175 -4.34 3.77 0.92
N ALA A 176 -5.22 2.78 0.83
CA ALA A 176 -6.33 2.57 1.76
C ALA A 176 -6.24 1.21 2.48
N ALA A 177 -7.17 1.01 3.40
CA ALA A 177 -7.29 -0.23 4.16
C ALA A 177 -8.73 -0.76 4.07
N VAL A 178 -8.89 -2.03 3.73
CA VAL A 178 -10.18 -2.72 3.85
C VAL A 178 -10.26 -3.31 5.26
N VAL A 179 -11.26 -2.90 6.02
CA VAL A 179 -11.45 -3.38 7.40
C VAL A 179 -12.51 -4.47 7.40
N MET A 180 -12.12 -5.64 7.89
CA MET A 180 -12.90 -6.87 7.86
C MET A 180 -13.09 -7.43 9.26
N THR A 181 -14.04 -8.35 9.39
CA THR A 181 -14.25 -9.03 10.67
C THR A 181 -13.09 -10.00 10.97
N PRO A 182 -12.88 -10.36 12.26
CA PRO A 182 -11.81 -11.29 12.64
C PRO A 182 -11.93 -12.66 11.94
N GLU A 183 -13.14 -13.12 11.67
CA GLU A 183 -13.43 -14.43 11.09
C GLU A 183 -13.04 -14.53 9.61
N MET A 184 -13.06 -13.40 8.89
CA MET A 184 -12.71 -13.36 7.46
C MET A 184 -11.21 -13.60 7.23
N GLY A 185 -10.35 -13.17 8.16
CA GLY A 185 -8.89 -13.24 8.01
C GLY A 185 -8.37 -14.66 7.73
N PRO A 186 -8.68 -15.67 8.57
CA PRO A 186 -8.29 -17.04 8.32
C PRO A 186 -8.83 -17.61 7.00
N ALA A 187 -10.08 -17.32 6.63
CA ALA A 187 -10.68 -17.82 5.40
C ALA A 187 -9.99 -17.24 4.14
N ILE A 188 -9.69 -15.93 4.16
CA ILE A 188 -8.92 -15.28 3.09
C ILE A 188 -7.49 -15.83 3.02
N ALA A 189 -6.84 -16.03 4.17
CA ALA A 189 -5.49 -16.55 4.22
C ALA A 189 -5.40 -17.98 3.67
N GLU A 190 -6.41 -18.82 3.97
CA GLU A 190 -6.55 -20.16 3.41
C GLU A 190 -6.72 -20.11 1.89
N PHE A 191 -7.67 -19.32 1.39
CA PHE A 191 -7.91 -19.12 -0.04
C PHE A 191 -6.63 -18.72 -0.79
N ILE A 192 -5.93 -17.67 -0.34
CA ILE A 192 -4.69 -17.20 -0.98
C ILE A 192 -3.59 -18.26 -0.94
N THR A 193 -3.50 -19.01 0.16
CA THR A 193 -2.52 -20.10 0.29
C THR A 193 -2.83 -21.25 -0.67
N GLU A 194 -4.10 -21.55 -0.91
CA GLU A 194 -4.54 -22.55 -1.90
C GLU A 194 -4.22 -22.10 -3.33
N GLN A 195 -4.53 -20.84 -3.68
CA GLN A 195 -4.17 -20.27 -4.99
C GLN A 195 -2.67 -20.35 -5.27
N TYR A 196 -1.82 -20.06 -4.27
CA TYR A 196 -0.38 -20.23 -4.42
C TYR A 196 0.05 -21.69 -4.65
N LYS A 197 -0.57 -22.65 -3.93
CA LYS A 197 -0.26 -24.08 -4.09
C LYS A 197 -0.63 -24.56 -5.49
N GLU A 198 -1.82 -24.20 -5.98
CA GLU A 198 -2.27 -24.53 -7.33
C GLU A 198 -1.27 -24.02 -8.38
N GLN A 199 -0.85 -22.75 -8.29
CA GLN A 199 0.17 -22.21 -9.19
C GLN A 199 1.51 -22.94 -9.09
N CYS A 200 1.94 -23.34 -7.88
CA CYS A 200 3.16 -24.13 -7.70
C CYS A 200 3.05 -25.51 -8.37
N GLU A 201 1.90 -26.16 -8.32
CA GLU A 201 1.62 -27.44 -8.99
C GLU A 201 1.66 -27.28 -10.52
N GLU A 202 1.23 -26.13 -11.04
CA GLU A 202 1.35 -25.74 -12.45
C GLU A 202 2.77 -25.28 -12.86
N GLY A 203 3.71 -25.24 -11.91
CA GLY A 203 5.12 -24.98 -12.16
C GLY A 203 5.60 -23.57 -11.85
N TYR A 204 4.82 -22.75 -11.14
CA TYR A 204 5.29 -21.50 -10.54
C TYR A 204 6.42 -21.78 -9.54
N LYS A 205 7.49 -20.98 -9.60
CA LYS A 205 8.72 -21.20 -8.80
C LYS A 205 9.11 -20.03 -7.91
N ALA A 206 8.38 -18.93 -7.96
CA ALA A 206 8.74 -17.76 -7.15
C ALA A 206 8.26 -17.94 -5.70
N SER A 207 8.77 -17.07 -4.82
CA SER A 207 8.44 -17.15 -3.41
C SER A 207 6.98 -16.76 -3.14
N PHE A 208 6.43 -17.15 -1.98
CA PHE A 208 5.10 -16.71 -1.56
C PHE A 208 4.97 -15.19 -1.50
N LYS A 209 6.05 -14.49 -1.14
CA LYS A 209 6.09 -13.02 -1.17
C LYS A 209 5.92 -12.49 -2.60
N ASP A 210 6.62 -13.10 -3.56
CA ASP A 210 6.52 -12.69 -4.96
C ASP A 210 5.13 -13.01 -5.52
N PHE A 211 4.51 -14.10 -5.08
CA PHE A 211 3.11 -14.39 -5.38
C PHE A 211 2.18 -13.29 -4.87
N LEU A 212 2.24 -12.93 -3.57
CA LEU A 212 1.42 -11.83 -3.02
C LEU A 212 1.65 -10.50 -3.75
N LYS A 213 2.88 -10.25 -4.21
CA LYS A 213 3.22 -9.04 -4.98
C LYS A 213 2.54 -9.00 -6.35
N ASN A 214 2.34 -10.15 -6.98
CA ASN A 214 1.77 -10.27 -8.33
C ASN A 214 0.30 -10.70 -8.30
N SER A 215 -0.33 -10.72 -7.13
CA SER A 215 -1.70 -11.21 -6.94
C SER A 215 -2.44 -10.39 -5.88
N GLY A 216 -2.20 -9.07 -5.88
CA GLY A 216 -2.74 -8.13 -4.88
C GLY A 216 -4.26 -8.01 -4.92
N GLU A 217 -4.88 -8.34 -6.04
CA GLU A 217 -6.32 -8.31 -6.32
C GLU A 217 -7.09 -9.48 -5.69
N LEU A 218 -6.43 -10.58 -5.30
CA LEU A 218 -7.10 -11.80 -4.85
C LEU A 218 -8.01 -11.60 -3.63
N VAL A 219 -7.64 -10.69 -2.72
CA VAL A 219 -8.52 -10.38 -1.57
C VAL A 219 -9.80 -9.71 -2.04
N THR A 220 -9.70 -8.75 -2.97
CA THR A 220 -10.87 -8.09 -3.58
C THR A 220 -11.77 -9.10 -4.29
N TRP A 221 -11.17 -10.03 -5.04
CA TRP A 221 -11.92 -11.09 -5.71
C TRP A 221 -12.65 -12.00 -4.72
N TRP A 222 -11.97 -12.41 -3.65
CA TRP A 222 -12.58 -13.22 -2.59
C TRP A 222 -13.75 -12.49 -1.93
N LEU A 223 -13.59 -11.19 -1.63
CA LEU A 223 -14.64 -10.38 -1.03
C LEU A 223 -15.88 -10.33 -1.93
N ARG A 224 -15.71 -10.05 -3.22
CA ARG A 224 -16.83 -9.97 -4.16
C ARG A 224 -17.51 -11.31 -4.41
N ALA A 225 -16.75 -12.39 -4.52
CA ALA A 225 -17.29 -13.74 -4.67
C ALA A 225 -18.14 -14.19 -3.48
N ASN A 226 -17.90 -13.61 -2.30
CA ASN A 226 -18.66 -13.86 -1.07
C ASN A 226 -19.68 -12.75 -0.76
N GLU A 227 -20.07 -11.96 -1.78
CA GLU A 227 -21.06 -10.87 -1.69
C GLU A 227 -20.71 -9.74 -0.71
N TYR A 228 -19.44 -9.64 -0.31
CA TYR A 228 -18.90 -8.56 0.51
C TYR A 228 -18.49 -7.35 -0.35
N LYS A 229 -19.39 -6.92 -1.25
CA LYS A 229 -19.13 -5.83 -2.22
C LYS A 229 -19.01 -4.45 -1.57
N ASP A 230 -19.62 -4.27 -0.39
CA ASP A 230 -19.72 -2.98 0.33
C ASP A 230 -18.90 -2.95 1.64
N VAL A 231 -17.85 -3.79 1.77
CA VAL A 231 -17.01 -3.74 2.98
C VAL A 231 -16.39 -2.35 3.08
N PRO A 232 -16.52 -1.65 4.22
CA PRO A 232 -16.01 -0.30 4.34
C PRO A 232 -14.52 -0.28 4.05
N ASN A 233 -14.15 0.46 3.01
CA ASN A 233 -12.80 1.00 2.93
C ASN A 233 -12.70 2.00 4.08
N ALA A 234 -11.87 1.69 5.07
CA ALA A 234 -11.30 2.77 5.84
C ALA A 234 -10.36 3.45 4.86
N SER A 235 -10.85 4.51 4.22
CA SER A 235 -9.99 5.55 3.69
C SER A 235 -9.16 5.99 4.89
N THR A 236 -7.96 5.41 4.99
CA THR A 236 -6.91 6.06 5.75
C THR A 236 -6.78 7.37 5.02
N GLU A 237 -7.31 8.45 5.61
CA GLU A 237 -6.88 9.78 5.22
C GLU A 237 -5.38 9.64 5.04
N LEU A 238 -4.91 9.86 3.81
CA LEU A 238 -3.51 10.07 3.57
C LEU A 238 -3.17 11.26 4.45
N LEU A 239 -2.66 10.84 5.59
CA LEU A 239 -2.42 11.57 6.79
C LEU A 239 -2.26 13.08 6.64
#